data_AF-A0A2R6F6S7-F1
#
_entry.id   AF-A0A2R6F6S7-F1
#
_cell.length_a   1.000
_cell.length_b   1.000
_cell.length_c   1.000
_cell.angle_alpha   90.00
_cell.angle_beta   90.00
_cell.angle_gamma   90.00
#
_symmetry.space_group_name_H-M   'P 1'
#
loop_
_entity.id
_entity.type
_entity.pdbx_description
1 polymer ?
#
loop_
_entity_poly.entity_id
_entity_poly.type
_entity_poly.pdbx_seq_one_letter_code
_entity_poly.pdbx_strand_id
1 'polypeptide(L)'
;QWSSREFARPGPWHAVCIAAAHHDQGWQEYDMAPHVGEEGVIDFISVPAESWTTFYTDGVTAVAAIDRYAGLLTSMHAAGLKRSAYGSRPGIPDRVSDSRFAGFIDEQESFQGQVAEELAESARYGEYVDESELEFLAALHETGDVGEAVGEIEGRSRLGEQYLLLQAFDTISLHLCRNVVLETSSIGPIPTAEGETAGIELSPVGPGALRIDSYPFGSAPLSVSVDARVVPRLVEFALHR
;
A
#
# COMPACT_ATOMS: atom_id res chain seq x y z
N GLN A 1 16.71 2.73 -7.08
CA GLN A 1 15.54 2.52 -7.97
C GLN A 1 15.15 1.05 -7.89
N TRP A 2 13.86 0.73 -7.89
CA TRP A 2 13.38 -0.65 -7.95
C TRP A 2 13.62 -1.21 -9.35
N SER A 3 14.63 -2.05 -9.47
CA SER A 3 15.07 -2.70 -10.71
C SER A 3 16.31 -3.52 -10.37
N SER A 4 16.20 -4.84 -10.46
CA SER A 4 17.34 -5.74 -10.33
C SER A 4 17.28 -6.79 -11.45
N ARG A 5 18.12 -7.83 -11.38
CA ARG A 5 18.04 -8.95 -12.33
C ARG A 5 16.70 -9.69 -12.23
N GLU A 6 16.17 -9.82 -11.03
CA GLU A 6 14.96 -10.60 -10.73
C GLU A 6 13.70 -9.72 -10.79
N PHE A 7 13.81 -8.46 -10.38
CA PHE A 7 12.66 -7.55 -10.29
C PHE A 7 12.68 -6.50 -11.41
N ALA A 8 11.61 -6.46 -12.20
CA ALA A 8 11.45 -5.46 -13.25
C ALA A 8 11.21 -4.06 -12.67
N ARG A 9 11.49 -3.05 -13.50
CA ARG A 9 11.12 -1.66 -13.19
C ARG A 9 9.60 -1.50 -13.26
N PRO A 10 8.95 -0.81 -12.30
CA PRO A 10 7.52 -0.55 -12.36
C PRO A 10 7.09 0.24 -13.59
N GLY A 11 5.88 -0.05 -14.06
CA GLY A 11 5.24 0.60 -15.20
C GLY A 11 3.76 0.88 -14.90
N PRO A 12 3.25 2.11 -15.14
CA PRO A 12 3.95 3.31 -15.58
C PRO A 12 4.81 3.92 -14.45
N TRP A 13 6.12 4.07 -14.69
CA TRP A 13 7.10 4.46 -13.67
C TRP A 13 6.69 5.68 -12.84
N HIS A 14 6.32 6.79 -13.48
CA HIS A 14 6.02 8.03 -12.76
C HIS A 14 4.77 7.90 -11.87
N ALA A 15 3.72 7.25 -12.38
CA ALA A 15 2.49 7.05 -11.62
C ALA A 15 2.71 6.13 -10.42
N VAL A 16 3.46 5.03 -10.61
CA VAL A 16 3.80 4.12 -9.51
C VAL A 16 4.68 4.80 -8.46
N CYS A 17 5.63 5.66 -8.87
CA CYS A 17 6.39 6.46 -7.92
C CYS A 17 5.51 7.44 -7.13
N ILE A 18 4.53 8.07 -7.77
CA ILE A 18 3.57 8.96 -7.08
C ILE A 18 2.74 8.16 -6.07
N ALA A 19 2.19 7.01 -6.46
CA ALA A 19 1.43 6.14 -5.56
C ALA A 19 2.30 5.67 -4.38
N ALA A 20 3.52 5.19 -4.64
CA ALA A 20 4.42 4.76 -3.58
C ALA A 20 4.76 5.90 -2.59
N ALA A 21 4.92 7.14 -3.08
CA ALA A 21 5.23 8.29 -2.24
C ALA A 21 4.02 8.85 -1.47
N HIS A 22 2.79 8.69 -1.98
CA HIS A 22 1.62 9.40 -1.48
C HIS A 22 0.42 8.50 -1.13
N HIS A 23 0.53 7.18 -1.15
CA HIS A 23 -0.62 6.30 -0.83
C HIS A 23 -1.18 6.54 0.59
N ASP A 24 -0.31 6.96 1.52
CA ASP A 24 -0.67 7.34 2.89
C ASP A 24 -0.91 8.84 3.08
N GLN A 25 -1.07 9.62 2.01
CA GLN A 25 -1.19 11.09 2.08
C GLN A 25 -2.31 11.58 3.02
N GLY A 26 -3.38 10.80 3.19
CA GLY A 26 -4.46 11.10 4.13
C GLY A 26 -4.01 11.23 5.59
N TRP A 27 -2.95 10.53 5.99
CA TRP A 27 -2.45 10.54 7.36
C TRP A 27 -1.80 11.86 7.78
N GLN A 28 -1.41 12.71 6.81
CA GLN A 28 -0.57 13.88 7.09
C GLN A 28 -1.13 14.78 8.19
N GLU A 29 -2.42 15.11 8.15
CA GLU A 29 -3.04 15.97 9.17
C GLU A 29 -3.14 15.28 10.53
N TYR A 30 -3.47 13.98 10.53
CA TYR A 30 -3.58 13.18 11.74
C TYR A 30 -2.22 13.04 12.45
N ASP A 31 -1.16 12.78 11.69
CA ASP A 31 0.19 12.56 12.21
C ASP A 31 0.87 13.84 12.71
N MET A 32 0.44 15.00 12.23
CA MET A 32 0.94 16.30 12.71
C MET A 32 0.49 16.61 14.15
N ALA A 33 -0.60 15.98 14.61
CA ALA A 33 -1.16 16.11 15.95
C ALA A 33 -1.36 14.72 16.59
N PRO A 34 -0.28 14.03 17.01
CA PRO A 34 -0.37 12.67 17.54
C PRO A 34 -1.26 12.61 18.79
N HIS A 35 -2.13 11.61 18.82
CA HIS A 35 -3.11 11.40 19.89
C HIS A 35 -2.55 10.45 20.94
N VAL A 36 -2.83 10.71 22.22
CA VAL A 36 -2.40 9.87 23.34
C VAL A 36 -3.63 9.33 24.05
N GLY A 37 -3.79 8.01 24.04
CA GLY A 37 -4.78 7.27 24.83
C GLY A 37 -4.19 6.76 26.16
N GLU A 38 -4.95 5.94 26.88
CA GLU A 38 -4.55 5.39 28.19
C GLU A 38 -3.25 4.55 28.11
N GLU A 39 -3.05 3.83 27.01
CA GLU A 39 -1.91 2.94 26.80
C GLU A 39 -0.72 3.61 26.08
N GLY A 40 -0.83 4.88 25.71
CA GLY A 40 0.21 5.63 25.01
C GLY A 40 -0.26 6.27 23.71
N VAL A 41 0.65 6.47 22.76
CA VAL A 41 0.32 7.05 21.45
C VAL A 41 -0.63 6.10 20.70
N ILE A 42 -1.73 6.63 20.18
CA ILE A 42 -2.66 5.88 19.33
C ILE A 42 -1.95 5.63 18.00
N ASP A 43 -1.74 4.36 17.67
CA ASP A 43 -1.14 3.95 16.41
C ASP A 43 -2.15 3.86 15.26
N PHE A 44 -1.66 3.67 14.03
CA PHE A 44 -2.49 3.61 12.83
C PHE A 44 -3.49 2.44 12.81
N ILE A 45 -3.29 1.41 13.66
CA ILE A 45 -4.21 0.27 13.79
C ILE A 45 -5.40 0.64 14.69
N SER A 46 -5.17 1.53 15.65
CA SER A 46 -6.11 1.86 16.72
C SER A 46 -7.01 3.06 16.39
N VAL A 47 -6.86 3.64 15.20
CA VAL A 47 -7.66 4.78 14.75
C VAL A 47 -9.14 4.42 14.62
N PRO A 48 -10.08 5.27 15.08
CA PRO A 48 -11.51 5.06 14.87
C PRO A 48 -11.86 4.90 13.39
N ALA A 49 -12.77 3.97 13.09
CA ALA A 49 -13.14 3.63 11.71
C ALA A 49 -13.59 4.85 10.88
N GLU A 50 -14.41 5.74 11.46
CA GLU A 50 -14.90 6.96 10.80
C GLU A 50 -13.75 7.91 10.41
N SER A 51 -12.80 8.12 11.32
CA SER A 51 -11.60 8.92 11.02
C SER A 51 -10.79 8.25 9.90
N TRP A 52 -10.59 6.93 10.00
CA TRP A 52 -9.84 6.14 9.04
C TRP A 52 -10.43 6.25 7.63
N THR A 53 -11.74 6.03 7.47
CA THR A 53 -12.39 6.11 6.16
C THR A 53 -12.33 7.53 5.58
N THR A 54 -12.47 8.56 6.44
CA THR A 54 -12.42 9.96 6.00
C THR A 54 -11.08 10.30 5.37
N PHE A 55 -9.97 10.13 6.08
CA PHE A 55 -8.69 10.57 5.54
C PHE A 55 -8.18 9.67 4.41
N TYR A 56 -8.54 8.38 4.35
CA TYR A 56 -8.21 7.56 3.18
C TYR A 56 -8.97 8.03 1.94
N THR A 57 -10.26 8.40 2.06
CA THR A 57 -11.02 8.99 0.95
C THR A 57 -10.38 10.30 0.47
N ASP A 58 -9.99 11.18 1.40
CA ASP A 58 -9.33 12.45 1.07
C ASP A 58 -7.96 12.23 0.42
N GLY A 59 -7.18 11.28 0.95
CA GLY A 59 -5.87 10.89 0.41
C GLY A 59 -5.96 10.35 -1.01
N VAL A 60 -6.87 9.39 -1.26
CA VAL A 60 -7.12 8.86 -2.62
C VAL A 60 -7.52 10.00 -3.56
N THR A 61 -8.42 10.88 -3.13
CA THR A 61 -8.87 12.03 -3.92
C THR A 61 -7.70 12.96 -4.28
N ALA A 62 -6.84 13.27 -3.31
CA ALA A 62 -5.68 14.12 -3.51
C ALA A 62 -4.66 13.49 -4.49
N VAL A 63 -4.37 12.20 -4.36
CA VAL A 63 -3.45 11.50 -5.27
C VAL A 63 -4.04 11.40 -6.68
N ALA A 64 -5.33 11.10 -6.80
CA ALA A 64 -6.01 11.03 -8.10
C ALA A 64 -6.05 12.39 -8.83
N ALA A 65 -6.03 13.50 -8.09
CA ALA A 65 -5.92 14.84 -8.65
C ALA A 65 -4.52 15.14 -9.21
N ILE A 66 -3.48 14.48 -8.70
CA ILE A 66 -2.11 14.58 -9.21
C ILE A 66 -1.93 13.68 -10.44
N ASP A 67 -2.34 12.42 -10.33
CA ASP A 67 -2.23 11.44 -11.41
C ASP A 67 -3.29 10.34 -11.28
N ARG A 68 -4.12 10.16 -12.33
CA ARG A 68 -5.25 9.22 -12.30
C ARG A 68 -4.84 7.76 -12.06
N TYR A 69 -3.74 7.30 -12.66
CA TYR A 69 -3.25 5.93 -12.44
C TYR A 69 -2.72 5.76 -11.02
N ALA A 70 -2.02 6.76 -10.48
CA ALA A 70 -1.59 6.73 -9.09
C ALA A 70 -2.78 6.72 -8.11
N GLY A 71 -3.84 7.47 -8.44
CA GLY A 71 -5.10 7.47 -7.70
C GLY A 71 -5.79 6.11 -7.71
N LEU A 72 -5.81 5.43 -8.86
CA LEU A 72 -6.33 4.05 -8.98
C LEU A 72 -5.58 3.09 -8.04
N LEU A 73 -4.25 3.05 -8.12
CA LEU A 73 -3.43 2.20 -7.23
C LEU A 73 -3.62 2.54 -5.74
N THR A 74 -3.73 3.82 -5.42
CA THR A 74 -3.94 4.27 -4.04
C THR A 74 -5.32 3.85 -3.52
N SER A 75 -6.35 3.91 -4.37
CA SER A 75 -7.69 3.41 -4.05
C SER A 75 -7.71 1.90 -3.83
N MET A 76 -7.05 1.14 -4.72
CA MET A 76 -6.88 -0.31 -4.54
C MET A 76 -6.17 -0.63 -3.22
N HIS A 77 -5.11 0.11 -2.88
CA HIS A 77 -4.46 -0.06 -1.58
C HIS A 77 -5.40 0.22 -0.41
N ALA A 78 -6.13 1.34 -0.45
CA ALA A 78 -7.05 1.75 0.60
C ALA A 78 -8.17 0.72 0.82
N ALA A 79 -8.84 0.28 -0.24
CA ALA A 79 -9.86 -0.78 -0.16
C ALA A 79 -9.24 -2.11 0.30
N GLY A 80 -8.08 -2.46 -0.25
CA GLY A 80 -7.32 -3.66 0.10
C GLY A 80 -7.02 -3.75 1.60
N LEU A 81 -6.65 -2.66 2.27
CA LEU A 81 -6.42 -2.66 3.73
C LEU A 81 -7.66 -3.04 4.55
N LYS A 82 -8.87 -2.99 3.96
CA LYS A 82 -10.13 -3.47 4.55
C LYS A 82 -10.66 -4.74 3.89
N ARG A 83 -9.93 -5.29 2.93
CA ARG A 83 -10.31 -6.49 2.18
C ARG A 83 -9.13 -7.48 2.12
N SER A 84 -8.53 -7.77 3.28
CA SER A 84 -7.42 -8.74 3.42
C SER A 84 -6.19 -8.45 2.53
N ALA A 85 -5.93 -7.18 2.21
CA ALA A 85 -4.99 -6.73 1.20
C ALA A 85 -5.17 -7.44 -0.15
N TYR A 86 -6.41 -7.74 -0.52
CA TYR A 86 -6.76 -8.58 -1.66
C TYR A 86 -5.95 -9.89 -1.68
N GLY A 87 -5.88 -10.59 -0.54
CA GLY A 87 -5.15 -11.85 -0.38
C GLY A 87 -3.63 -11.73 -0.24
N SER A 88 -3.04 -10.59 -0.61
CA SER A 88 -1.57 -10.44 -0.63
C SER A 88 -0.91 -10.38 0.76
N ARG A 89 -1.67 -10.09 1.82
CA ARG A 89 -1.15 -9.96 3.20
C ARG A 89 -2.07 -10.68 4.20
N PRO A 90 -1.81 -11.98 4.49
CA PRO A 90 -2.69 -12.82 5.32
C PRO A 90 -2.95 -12.32 6.76
N GLY A 91 -2.11 -11.41 7.28
CA GLY A 91 -2.27 -10.83 8.62
C GLY A 91 -3.32 -9.72 8.69
N ILE A 92 -3.84 -9.24 7.55
CA ILE A 92 -4.87 -8.20 7.50
C ILE A 92 -6.24 -8.88 7.42
N PRO A 93 -7.17 -8.58 8.35
CA PRO A 93 -8.50 -9.17 8.31
C PRO A 93 -9.34 -8.61 7.16
N ASP A 94 -10.17 -9.46 6.56
CA ASP A 94 -11.25 -9.01 5.67
C ASP A 94 -12.37 -8.34 6.48
N ARG A 95 -12.76 -7.14 6.06
CA ARG A 95 -13.78 -6.28 6.68
C ARG A 95 -14.92 -5.95 5.71
N VAL A 96 -15.05 -6.65 4.59
CA VAL A 96 -16.15 -6.43 3.63
C VAL A 96 -17.54 -6.50 4.27
N SER A 97 -17.72 -7.34 5.29
CA SER A 97 -18.98 -7.49 6.04
C SER A 97 -19.11 -6.56 7.25
N ASP A 98 -18.09 -5.76 7.57
CA ASP A 98 -18.11 -4.79 8.66
C ASP A 98 -18.82 -3.51 8.20
N SER A 99 -19.98 -3.20 8.77
CA SER A 99 -20.78 -2.05 8.36
C SER A 99 -20.06 -0.70 8.51
N ARG A 100 -18.98 -0.63 9.28
CA ARG A 100 -18.13 0.57 9.40
C ARG A 100 -17.24 0.81 8.18
N PHE A 101 -16.98 -0.22 7.38
CA PHE A 101 -16.08 -0.17 6.22
C PHE A 101 -16.77 -0.56 4.91
N ALA A 102 -17.88 -1.29 4.93
CA ALA A 102 -18.57 -1.76 3.72
C ALA A 102 -18.85 -0.64 2.72
N GLY A 103 -19.46 0.48 3.17
CA GLY A 103 -19.73 1.62 2.27
C GLY A 103 -18.46 2.25 1.69
N PHE A 104 -17.38 2.32 2.47
CA PHE A 104 -16.09 2.80 1.98
C PHE A 104 -15.51 1.86 0.91
N ILE A 105 -15.56 0.54 1.14
CA ILE A 105 -15.07 -0.45 0.16
C ILE A 105 -15.85 -0.32 -1.14
N ASP A 106 -17.19 -0.29 -1.08
CA ASP A 106 -18.06 -0.14 -2.25
C ASP A 106 -17.77 1.15 -3.03
N GLU A 107 -17.56 2.27 -2.33
CA GLU A 107 -17.20 3.56 -2.93
C GLU A 107 -15.83 3.51 -3.62
N GLN A 108 -14.82 2.92 -2.97
CA GLN A 108 -13.48 2.80 -3.53
C GLN A 108 -13.47 1.85 -4.74
N GLU A 109 -14.15 0.71 -4.68
CA GLU A 109 -14.22 -0.25 -5.80
C GLU A 109 -14.99 0.34 -6.99
N SER A 110 -16.07 1.07 -6.73
CA SER A 110 -16.79 1.85 -7.76
C SER A 110 -15.90 2.91 -8.40
N PHE A 111 -15.10 3.63 -7.60
CA PHE A 111 -14.13 4.60 -8.10
C PHE A 111 -13.04 3.93 -8.95
N GLN A 112 -12.53 2.78 -8.53
CA GLN A 112 -11.52 2.03 -9.27
C GLN A 112 -12.03 1.65 -10.67
N GLY A 113 -13.26 1.12 -10.77
CA GLY A 113 -13.87 0.78 -12.06
C GLY A 113 -14.00 2.00 -12.98
N GLN A 114 -14.56 3.10 -12.48
CA GLN A 114 -14.71 4.35 -13.24
C GLN A 114 -13.36 4.90 -13.74
N VAL A 115 -12.35 4.93 -12.87
CA VAL A 115 -11.02 5.44 -13.25
C VAL A 115 -10.34 4.49 -14.22
N ALA A 116 -10.47 3.17 -14.06
CA ALA A 116 -9.88 2.22 -15.00
C ALA A 116 -10.48 2.37 -16.41
N GLU A 117 -11.79 2.57 -16.52
CA GLU A 117 -12.47 2.89 -17.80
C GLU A 117 -11.93 4.20 -18.41
N GLU A 118 -11.82 5.28 -17.61
CA GLU A 118 -11.23 6.55 -18.06
C GLU A 118 -9.78 6.37 -18.56
N LEU A 119 -8.99 5.56 -17.86
CA LEU A 119 -7.58 5.32 -18.19
C LEU A 119 -7.41 4.51 -19.46
N ALA A 120 -8.29 3.52 -19.70
CA ALA A 120 -8.28 2.68 -20.90
C ALA A 120 -8.51 3.50 -22.18
N GLU A 121 -9.33 4.55 -22.11
CA GLU A 121 -9.56 5.46 -23.24
C GLU A 121 -8.49 6.57 -23.35
N SER A 122 -7.59 6.68 -22.37
CA SER A 122 -6.62 7.77 -22.33
C SER A 122 -5.40 7.50 -23.20
N ALA A 123 -4.93 8.53 -23.92
CA ALA A 123 -3.72 8.44 -24.74
C ALA A 123 -2.43 8.14 -23.92
N ARG A 124 -2.43 8.44 -22.62
CA ARG A 124 -1.26 8.27 -21.74
C ARG A 124 -1.22 6.89 -21.07
N TYR A 125 -2.39 6.32 -20.76
CA TYR A 125 -2.47 5.11 -19.93
C TYR A 125 -3.15 3.92 -20.60
N GLY A 126 -3.74 4.07 -21.79
CA GLY A 126 -4.37 2.96 -22.51
C GLY A 126 -3.42 1.81 -22.88
N GLU A 127 -2.10 2.01 -22.86
CA GLU A 127 -1.13 0.91 -23.01
C GLU A 127 -0.91 0.10 -21.71
N TYR A 128 -1.29 0.68 -20.57
CA TYR A 128 -1.12 0.07 -19.24
C TYR A 128 -2.42 -0.51 -18.71
N VAL A 129 -3.54 0.17 -18.97
CA VAL A 129 -4.90 -0.26 -18.61
C VAL A 129 -5.66 -0.53 -19.90
N ASP A 130 -5.97 -1.79 -20.18
CA ASP A 130 -6.77 -2.22 -21.32
C ASP A 130 -7.98 -3.05 -20.84
N GLU A 131 -8.72 -3.64 -21.77
CA GLU A 131 -9.90 -4.47 -21.47
C GLU A 131 -9.57 -5.63 -20.49
N SER A 132 -8.37 -6.22 -20.58
CA SER A 132 -7.95 -7.29 -19.67
C SER A 132 -7.75 -6.78 -18.24
N GLU A 133 -7.29 -5.54 -18.06
CA GLU A 133 -7.17 -4.93 -16.73
C GLU A 133 -8.55 -4.56 -16.13
N LEU A 134 -9.55 -4.26 -16.98
CA LEU A 134 -10.93 -4.07 -16.54
C LEU A 134 -11.56 -5.39 -16.06
N GLU A 135 -11.34 -6.47 -16.82
CA GLU A 135 -11.76 -7.82 -16.42
C GLU A 135 -11.08 -8.26 -15.12
N PHE A 136 -9.77 -8.02 -14.99
CA PHE A 136 -9.03 -8.29 -13.75
C PHE A 136 -9.63 -7.53 -12.56
N LEU A 137 -9.93 -6.25 -12.73
CA LEU A 137 -10.46 -5.43 -11.64
C LEU A 137 -11.85 -5.91 -11.21
N ALA A 138 -12.71 -6.29 -12.16
CA ALA A 138 -14.00 -6.89 -11.86
C ALA A 138 -13.85 -8.23 -11.11
N ALA A 139 -12.92 -9.10 -11.56
CA ALA A 139 -12.62 -10.35 -10.87
C ALA A 139 -12.06 -10.12 -9.47
N LEU A 140 -11.17 -9.13 -9.29
CA LEU A 140 -10.61 -8.73 -8.00
C LEU A 140 -11.72 -8.27 -7.02
N HIS A 141 -12.70 -7.52 -7.52
CA HIS A 141 -13.85 -7.08 -6.75
C HIS A 141 -14.82 -8.22 -6.41
N GLU A 142 -14.83 -9.30 -7.17
CA GLU A 142 -15.62 -10.49 -6.85
C GLU A 142 -14.90 -11.40 -5.85
N THR A 143 -13.65 -11.76 -6.13
CA THR A 143 -12.88 -12.76 -5.36
C THR A 143 -12.31 -12.17 -4.08
N GLY A 144 -11.92 -10.90 -4.09
CA GLY A 144 -11.17 -10.30 -2.99
C GLY A 144 -9.73 -10.83 -2.88
N ASP A 145 -9.20 -11.43 -3.94
CA ASP A 145 -7.86 -12.02 -3.97
C ASP A 145 -7.19 -11.79 -5.33
N VAL A 146 -5.98 -11.24 -5.34
CA VAL A 146 -5.22 -10.95 -6.58
C VAL A 146 -4.87 -12.23 -7.33
N GLY A 147 -4.49 -13.29 -6.63
CA GLY A 147 -4.13 -14.57 -7.25
C GLY A 147 -5.32 -15.26 -7.89
N GLU A 148 -6.47 -15.26 -7.20
CA GLU A 148 -7.73 -15.77 -7.77
C GLU A 148 -8.19 -14.92 -8.96
N ALA A 149 -8.15 -13.58 -8.84
CA ALA A 149 -8.54 -12.68 -9.92
C ALA A 149 -7.68 -12.81 -11.18
N VAL A 150 -6.36 -13.00 -11.04
CA VAL A 150 -5.47 -13.29 -12.17
C VAL A 150 -5.83 -14.64 -12.81
N GLY A 151 -6.31 -15.61 -12.04
CA GLY A 151 -6.76 -16.91 -12.56
C GLY A 151 -8.00 -16.85 -13.44
N GLU A 152 -8.79 -15.77 -13.35
CA GLU A 152 -10.02 -15.56 -14.12
C GLU A 152 -9.79 -14.84 -15.47
N ILE A 153 -8.59 -14.30 -15.71
CA ILE A 153 -8.23 -13.61 -16.96
C ILE A 153 -7.22 -14.40 -17.81
N GLU A 154 -7.17 -14.11 -19.11
CA GLU A 154 -6.12 -14.65 -19.97
C GLU A 154 -4.80 -13.88 -19.79
N GLY A 155 -3.78 -14.53 -19.24
CA GLY A 155 -2.43 -13.98 -19.17
C GLY A 155 -2.07 -13.40 -17.80
N ARG A 156 -1.58 -12.16 -17.78
CA ARG A 156 -1.12 -11.46 -16.57
C ARG A 156 -1.80 -10.11 -16.44
N SER A 157 -2.04 -9.64 -15.22
CA SER A 157 -2.50 -8.29 -14.95
C SER A 157 -1.33 -7.38 -14.57
N ARG A 158 -1.06 -6.35 -15.38
CA ARG A 158 -0.08 -5.30 -15.08
C ARG A 158 -0.53 -4.46 -13.89
N LEU A 159 -1.83 -4.21 -13.76
CA LEU A 159 -2.38 -3.47 -12.63
C LEU A 159 -2.20 -4.26 -11.31
N GLY A 160 -2.50 -5.56 -11.33
CA GLY A 160 -2.25 -6.48 -10.22
C GLY A 160 -0.77 -6.55 -9.83
N GLU A 161 0.14 -6.62 -10.81
CA GLU A 161 1.59 -6.52 -10.54
C GLU A 161 1.94 -5.20 -9.84
N GLN A 162 1.45 -4.05 -10.33
CA GLN A 162 1.75 -2.77 -9.69
C GLN A 162 1.14 -2.64 -8.28
N TYR A 163 -0.04 -3.23 -8.06
CA TYR A 163 -0.65 -3.31 -6.74
C TYR A 163 0.21 -4.12 -5.76
N LEU A 164 0.63 -5.34 -6.15
CA LEU A 164 1.51 -6.16 -5.31
C LEU A 164 2.84 -5.47 -5.01
N LEU A 165 3.39 -4.75 -5.99
CA LEU A 165 4.59 -3.96 -5.77
C LEU A 165 4.38 -2.83 -4.76
N LEU A 166 3.24 -2.12 -4.82
CA LEU A 166 2.89 -1.12 -3.80
C LEU A 166 2.75 -1.76 -2.41
N GLN A 167 2.16 -2.96 -2.31
CA GLN A 167 2.07 -3.71 -1.05
C GLN A 167 3.45 -4.13 -0.50
N ALA A 168 4.36 -4.52 -1.38
CA ALA A 168 5.74 -4.82 -0.99
C ALA A 168 6.46 -3.56 -0.46
N PHE A 169 6.31 -2.43 -1.15
CA PHE A 169 6.88 -1.15 -0.71
C PHE A 169 6.33 -0.68 0.64
N ASP A 170 5.02 -0.72 0.83
CA ASP A 170 4.37 -0.43 2.12
C ASP A 170 4.89 -1.36 3.22
N THR A 171 4.96 -2.68 2.96
CA THR A 171 5.42 -3.64 3.97
C THR A 171 6.89 -3.41 4.35
N ILE A 172 7.76 -3.05 3.40
CA ILE A 172 9.14 -2.64 3.70
C ILE A 172 9.15 -1.37 4.54
N SER A 173 8.33 -0.37 4.21
CA SER A 173 8.27 0.90 4.96
C SER A 173 7.83 0.65 6.41
N LEU A 174 6.79 -0.16 6.63
CA LEU A 174 6.30 -0.52 7.95
C LEU A 174 7.34 -1.32 8.73
N HIS A 175 8.06 -2.24 8.08
CA HIS A 175 9.14 -2.98 8.72
C HIS A 175 10.26 -2.04 9.23
N LEU A 176 10.60 -0.99 8.47
CA LEU A 176 11.63 -0.02 8.85
C LEU A 176 11.13 0.98 9.90
N CYS A 177 9.88 1.42 9.81
CA CYS A 177 9.36 2.55 10.59
C CYS A 177 8.64 2.14 11.88
N ARG A 178 8.08 0.92 11.96
CA ARG A 178 7.38 0.44 13.18
C ARG A 178 8.32 -0.15 14.22
N ASN A 179 9.53 -0.52 13.84
CA ASN A 179 10.43 -1.30 14.67
C ASN A 179 11.58 -0.45 15.18
N VAL A 180 11.67 -0.28 16.51
CA VAL A 180 12.85 0.32 17.16
C VAL A 180 14.08 -0.58 16.97
N VAL A 181 13.86 -1.89 16.93
CA VAL A 181 14.88 -2.92 16.67
C VAL A 181 14.43 -3.71 15.45
N LEU A 182 15.22 -3.69 14.38
CA LEU A 182 14.92 -4.46 13.17
C LEU A 182 14.99 -5.96 13.48
N GLU A 183 14.07 -6.72 12.91
CA GLU A 183 13.94 -8.17 13.10
C GLU A 183 14.07 -8.91 11.76
N THR A 184 14.32 -10.21 11.81
CA THR A 184 14.26 -11.04 10.60
C THR A 184 12.79 -11.16 10.14
N SER A 185 12.55 -11.01 8.85
CA SER A 185 11.20 -11.08 8.27
C SER A 185 11.26 -11.51 6.81
N SER A 186 10.12 -11.92 6.25
CA SER A 186 9.97 -12.17 4.82
C SER A 186 8.81 -11.32 4.27
N ILE A 187 8.97 -10.83 3.04
CA ILE A 187 7.98 -9.98 2.37
C ILE A 187 7.68 -10.56 0.98
N GLY A 188 6.41 -10.75 0.70
CA GLY A 188 5.88 -11.19 -0.59
C GLY A 188 4.36 -11.29 -0.54
N PRO A 189 3.70 -11.55 -1.68
CA PRO A 189 4.29 -11.79 -3.00
C PRO A 189 4.78 -10.51 -3.70
N ILE A 190 5.91 -10.58 -4.41
CA ILE A 190 6.49 -9.49 -5.20
C ILE A 190 6.61 -9.90 -6.66
N PRO A 191 6.09 -9.12 -7.63
CA PRO A 191 6.21 -9.46 -9.05
C PRO A 191 7.66 -9.50 -9.54
N THR A 192 8.01 -10.57 -10.25
CA THR A 192 9.31 -10.74 -10.91
C THR A 192 9.25 -10.23 -12.35
N ALA A 193 10.40 -10.04 -12.98
CA ALA A 193 10.48 -9.66 -14.40
C ALA A 193 9.89 -10.73 -15.34
N GLU A 194 9.78 -11.97 -14.88
CA GLU A 194 9.22 -13.09 -15.64
C GLU A 194 7.69 -13.18 -15.51
N GLY A 195 7.07 -12.35 -14.65
CA GLY A 195 5.63 -12.37 -14.38
C GLY A 195 5.19 -13.43 -13.38
N GLU A 196 6.14 -13.98 -12.63
CA GLU A 196 5.84 -14.78 -11.44
C GLU A 196 5.88 -13.88 -10.20
N THR A 197 5.69 -14.45 -9.01
CA THR A 197 5.91 -13.75 -7.76
C THR A 197 7.00 -14.43 -6.94
N ALA A 198 7.81 -13.62 -6.26
CA ALA A 198 8.87 -14.05 -5.36
C ALA A 198 8.74 -13.37 -4.00
N GLY A 199 9.44 -13.91 -3.00
CA GLY A 199 9.62 -13.26 -1.70
C GLY A 199 11.01 -12.64 -1.58
N ILE A 200 11.14 -11.71 -0.63
CA ILE A 200 12.44 -11.20 -0.17
C ILE A 200 12.58 -11.44 1.33
N GLU A 201 13.77 -11.82 1.75
CA GLU A 201 14.17 -12.07 3.13
C GLU A 201 14.92 -10.86 3.67
N LEU A 202 14.48 -10.40 4.84
CA LEU A 202 15.02 -9.28 5.57
C LEU A 202 15.79 -9.82 6.77
N SER A 203 17.05 -9.42 6.93
CA SER A 203 17.92 -9.87 8.03
C SER A 203 18.74 -8.71 8.60
N PRO A 204 18.62 -8.39 9.90
CA PRO A 204 19.43 -7.38 10.54
C PRO A 204 20.93 -7.75 10.48
N VAL A 205 21.78 -6.81 10.10
CA VAL A 205 23.24 -7.01 10.03
C VAL A 205 24.04 -6.03 10.91
N GLY A 206 23.35 -5.14 11.61
CA GLY A 206 23.92 -4.18 12.55
C GLY A 206 22.90 -3.08 12.90
N PRO A 207 23.26 -2.14 13.79
CA PRO A 207 22.40 -1.02 14.13
C PRO A 207 22.00 -0.21 12.88
N GLY A 208 20.69 -0.10 12.61
CA GLY A 208 20.17 0.62 11.45
C GLY A 208 20.53 0.01 10.09
N ALA A 209 21.00 -1.25 10.06
CA ALA A 209 21.44 -1.91 8.83
C ALA A 209 20.71 -3.23 8.62
N LEU A 210 20.12 -3.37 7.43
CA LEU A 210 19.31 -4.52 7.02
C LEU A 210 19.87 -5.11 5.72
N ARG A 211 20.01 -6.43 5.65
CA ARG A 211 20.22 -7.17 4.40
C ARG A 211 18.85 -7.55 3.84
N ILE A 212 18.68 -7.40 2.53
CA ILE A 212 17.50 -7.84 1.78
C ILE A 212 17.98 -8.85 0.72
N ASP A 213 17.35 -10.03 0.65
CA ASP A 213 17.71 -11.11 -0.26
C ASP A 213 16.45 -11.87 -0.73
N SER A 214 16.05 -11.87 -2.00
CA SER A 214 16.69 -11.23 -3.15
C SER A 214 16.66 -9.70 -3.09
N TYR A 215 17.75 -9.04 -3.52
CA TYR A 215 17.85 -7.58 -3.46
C TYR A 215 17.07 -6.89 -4.60
N PRO A 216 16.07 -6.01 -4.31
CA PRO A 216 15.18 -5.47 -5.34
C PRO A 216 15.66 -4.17 -6.00
N PHE A 217 16.75 -3.57 -5.52
CA PHE A 217 17.23 -2.27 -5.99
C PHE A 217 18.44 -2.38 -6.92
N GLY A 218 18.56 -1.46 -7.88
CA GLY A 218 19.66 -1.43 -8.85
C GLY A 218 21.00 -0.94 -8.30
N SER A 219 21.07 -0.58 -7.02
CA SER A 219 22.25 -0.05 -6.36
C SER A 219 22.37 -0.61 -4.95
N ALA A 220 23.52 -1.20 -4.60
CA ALA A 220 23.82 -1.70 -3.26
C ALA A 220 25.17 -1.13 -2.77
N PRO A 221 25.25 -0.58 -1.53
CA PRO A 221 24.16 -0.40 -0.58
C PRO A 221 23.21 0.75 -0.95
N LEU A 222 21.98 0.68 -0.43
CA LEU A 222 21.05 1.81 -0.42
C LEU A 222 21.04 2.42 0.98
N SER A 223 21.19 3.74 1.06
CA SER A 223 21.03 4.49 2.31
C SER A 223 19.80 5.37 2.21
N VAL A 224 18.94 5.28 3.22
CA VAL A 224 17.70 6.07 3.34
C VAL A 224 17.71 6.80 4.68
N SER A 225 16.93 7.87 4.78
CA SER A 225 16.69 8.60 6.02
C SER A 225 15.19 8.77 6.20
N VAL A 226 14.74 8.67 7.45
CA VAL A 226 13.34 8.81 7.83
C VAL A 226 13.26 9.94 8.83
N ASP A 227 12.38 10.91 8.58
CA ASP A 227 12.10 11.96 9.53
C ASP A 227 11.22 11.40 10.66
N ALA A 228 11.60 11.73 11.90
CA ALA A 228 10.88 11.26 13.07
C ALA A 228 10.72 12.39 14.10
N ARG A 229 9.64 12.33 14.87
CA ARG A 229 9.35 13.25 15.97
C ARG A 229 9.13 12.46 17.25
N VAL A 230 9.82 12.86 18.32
CA VAL A 230 9.59 12.30 19.66
C VAL A 230 8.34 12.93 20.27
N VAL A 231 7.34 12.09 20.58
CA VAL A 231 6.16 12.51 21.33
C VAL A 231 6.45 12.31 22.82
N PRO A 232 6.53 13.38 23.63
CA PRO A 232 6.80 13.25 25.05
C PRO A 232 5.61 12.58 25.74
N ARG A 233 5.89 11.67 26.69
CA ARG A 233 4.86 11.14 27.58
C ARG A 233 4.31 12.30 28.42
N LEU A 234 3.01 12.58 28.31
CA LEU A 234 2.34 13.51 29.21
C LEU A 234 2.38 12.91 30.62
N VAL A 235 3.26 13.44 31.48
CA VAL A 235 3.23 13.15 32.91
C VAL A 235 2.15 14.04 33.50
N GLU A 236 1.00 13.46 33.86
CA GLU A 236 0.02 14.19 34.68
C GLU A 236 0.70 14.57 36.00
N PHE A 237 0.99 15.85 36.16
CA PHE A 237 1.20 16.40 37.50
C PHE A 237 -0.16 16.35 38.19
N ALA A 238 -0.36 15.35 39.05
CA ALA A 238 -1.43 15.34 40.01
C ALA A 238 -1.34 16.62 40.85
N LEU A 239 -2.09 17.66 40.46
CA LEU A 239 -2.33 18.84 41.28
C LEU A 239 -3.08 18.37 42.51
N HIS A 240 -2.33 18.01 43.56
CA HIS A 240 -2.86 17.92 44.90
C HIS A 240 -3.35 19.31 45.29
N ARG A 241 -4.67 19.48 45.32
CA ARG A 241 -5.35 20.53 46.08
C ARG A 241 -6.11 19.88 47.22
#